data_AF-A0A2V1DKX2-F1
#
_entry.id   AF-A0A2V1DKX2-F1
#
_cell.length_a   1.000
_cell.length_b   1.000
_cell.length_c   1.000
_cell.angle_alpha   90.00
_cell.angle_beta   90.00
_cell.angle_gamma   90.00
#
_symmetry.space_group_name_H-M   'P 1'
#
loop_
_entity.id
_entity.type
_entity.pdbx_description
1 polymer ?
#
loop_
_entity_poly.entity_id
_entity_poly.type
_entity_poly.pdbx_seq_one_letter_code
_entity_poly.pdbx_strand_id
1 'polypeptide(L)'
;MSAPTCCNIFEKEITSRLLRPHKRADNKLTPTETDRLTSAFTRTWGLLGQPRKEIEKELDGMPLKELFCVRQVVIFLFALIDEDDLRKIAGEEAPWDSSGCFATLEEMLAISTHRLERDLPNWYAFPDGAPLNIFAFFDHWQGEYMEQFG
;
A
#
# COMPACT_ATOMS: atom_id res chain seq x y z
N MET A 1 -10.40 -12.14 -3.37
CA MET A 1 -9.23 -11.45 -2.78
C MET A 1 -8.89 -12.05 -1.43
N SER A 2 -7.60 -12.16 -1.09
CA SER A 2 -7.12 -12.70 0.18
C SER A 2 -6.19 -11.71 0.89
N ALA A 3 -6.74 -10.96 1.86
CA ALA A 3 -5.94 -10.09 2.74
C ALA A 3 -4.88 -10.86 3.55
N PRO A 4 -5.14 -12.08 4.07
CA PRO A 4 -4.09 -12.88 4.71
C PRO A 4 -2.93 -13.22 3.76
N THR A 5 -3.23 -13.53 2.49
CA THR A 5 -2.18 -13.78 1.48
C THR A 5 -1.35 -12.53 1.24
N CYS A 6 -2.00 -11.37 1.09
CA CYS A 6 -1.32 -10.08 0.94
C CYS A 6 -0.38 -9.79 2.14
N CYS A 7 -0.85 -9.98 3.38
CA CYS A 7 -0.05 -9.77 4.59
C CYS A 7 1.16 -10.71 4.65
N ASN A 8 0.98 -11.99 4.33
CA ASN A 8 2.08 -12.96 4.31
C ASN A 8 3.17 -12.59 3.30
N ILE A 9 2.78 -12.11 2.11
CA ILE A 9 3.74 -11.66 1.10
C ILE A 9 4.40 -10.36 1.54
N PHE A 10 3.65 -9.43 2.14
CA PHE A 10 4.19 -8.19 2.69
C PHE A 10 5.25 -8.47 3.78
N GLU A 11 5.01 -9.42 4.67
CA GLU A 11 6.00 -9.85 5.67
C GLU A 11 7.29 -10.37 5.03
N LYS A 12 7.15 -11.20 3.98
CA LYS A 12 8.27 -11.76 3.23
C LYS A 12 9.06 -10.69 2.49
N GLU A 13 8.40 -9.76 1.83
CA GLU A 13 9.04 -8.80 0.93
C GLU A 13 9.44 -7.49 1.62
N ILE A 14 8.69 -7.02 2.61
CA ILE A 14 8.89 -5.71 3.24
C ILE A 14 9.41 -5.87 4.67
N THR A 15 8.69 -6.61 5.52
CA THR A 15 9.07 -6.72 6.95
C THR A 15 10.44 -7.40 7.12
N SER A 16 10.77 -8.38 6.27
CA SER A 16 12.09 -9.05 6.26
C SER A 16 13.27 -8.12 5.95
N ARG A 17 13.00 -6.97 5.30
CA ARG A 17 13.98 -5.96 4.90
C ARG A 17 14.15 -4.85 5.94
N LEU A 18 13.41 -4.89 7.06
CA LEU A 18 13.59 -3.94 8.15
C LEU A 18 15.04 -3.97 8.68
N LEU A 19 15.62 -2.79 8.81
CA LEU A 19 16.96 -2.59 9.33
C LEU A 19 16.93 -2.35 10.85
N ARG A 20 18.09 -2.47 11.49
CA ARG A 20 18.22 -2.09 12.92
C ARG A 20 17.93 -0.58 13.07
N PRO A 21 17.26 -0.15 14.15
CA PRO A 21 16.86 -0.94 15.33
C PRO A 21 15.53 -1.69 15.19
N HIS A 22 14.83 -1.54 14.06
CA HIS A 22 13.46 -2.04 13.87
C HIS A 22 13.35 -3.48 13.33
N LYS A 23 14.49 -4.11 13.01
CA LYS A 23 14.54 -5.51 12.55
C LYS A 23 13.89 -6.45 13.55
N ARG A 24 13.06 -7.37 13.04
CA ARG A 24 12.34 -8.37 13.83
C ARG A 24 12.97 -9.74 13.68
N ALA A 25 12.79 -10.58 14.70
CA ALA A 25 13.34 -11.93 14.69
C ALA A 25 12.56 -12.88 13.75
N ASP A 26 11.25 -12.70 13.68
CA ASP A 26 10.31 -13.55 12.92
C ASP A 26 9.80 -12.90 11.63
N ASN A 27 10.18 -11.64 11.37
CA ASN A 27 9.71 -10.82 10.26
C ASN A 27 8.17 -10.69 10.20
N LYS A 28 7.50 -10.78 11.35
CA LYS A 28 6.03 -10.69 11.41
C LYS A 28 5.55 -9.27 11.66
N LEU A 29 4.40 -8.94 11.08
CA LEU A 29 3.64 -7.73 11.42
C LEU A 29 3.05 -7.89 12.82
N THR A 30 2.95 -6.79 13.57
CA THR A 30 2.14 -6.80 14.80
C THR A 30 0.65 -6.89 14.41
N PRO A 31 -0.25 -7.23 15.35
CA PRO A 31 -1.69 -7.22 15.07
C PRO A 31 -2.19 -5.88 14.54
N THR A 32 -1.72 -4.78 15.12
CA THR A 32 -2.15 -3.43 14.70
C THR A 32 -1.64 -3.07 13.31
N GLU A 33 -0.43 -3.49 12.95
CA GLU A 33 0.11 -3.27 11.60
C GLU A 33 -0.61 -4.13 10.56
N THR A 34 -0.96 -5.37 10.92
CA THR A 34 -1.81 -6.25 10.11
C THR A 34 -3.17 -5.59 9.83
N ASP A 35 -3.79 -4.99 10.84
CA ASP A 35 -5.08 -4.31 10.70
C ASP A 35 -4.98 -3.09 9.76
N ARG A 36 -3.91 -2.27 9.90
CA ARG A 36 -3.67 -1.12 9.01
C ARG A 36 -3.44 -1.56 7.57
N LEU A 37 -2.55 -2.53 7.35
CA LEU A 37 -2.27 -3.05 6.02
C LEU A 37 -3.51 -3.67 5.39
N THR A 38 -4.24 -4.50 6.15
CA THR A 38 -5.48 -5.12 5.68
C THR A 38 -6.51 -4.07 5.30
N SER A 39 -6.71 -3.04 6.13
CA SER A 39 -7.67 -1.97 5.84
C SER A 39 -7.30 -1.21 4.55
N ALA A 40 -6.04 -0.82 4.41
CA ALA A 40 -5.55 -0.13 3.21
C ALA A 40 -5.62 -1.02 1.97
N PHE A 41 -5.30 -2.31 2.11
CA PHE A 41 -5.39 -3.30 1.04
C PHE A 41 -6.83 -3.52 0.59
N THR A 42 -7.77 -3.69 1.52
CA THR A 42 -9.20 -3.79 1.22
C THR A 42 -9.71 -2.56 0.49
N ARG A 43 -9.32 -1.36 0.92
CA ARG A 43 -9.66 -0.11 0.24
C ARG A 43 -9.11 -0.07 -1.19
N THR A 44 -7.82 -0.37 -1.34
CA THR A 44 -7.12 -0.39 -2.65
C THR A 44 -7.77 -1.38 -3.61
N TRP A 45 -8.08 -2.59 -3.13
CA TRP A 45 -8.69 -3.63 -3.95
C TRP A 45 -10.13 -3.30 -4.36
N GLY A 46 -10.88 -2.64 -3.47
CA GLY A 46 -12.22 -2.15 -3.77
C GLY A 46 -12.24 -1.15 -4.92
N LEU A 47 -11.16 -0.38 -5.12
CA LEU A 47 -11.01 0.58 -6.21
C LEU A 47 -10.67 -0.11 -7.55
N LEU A 48 -9.96 -1.24 -7.55
CA LEU A 48 -9.56 -1.94 -8.78
C LEU A 48 -10.75 -2.39 -9.66
N GLY A 49 -11.93 -2.58 -9.07
CA GLY A 49 -13.15 -2.95 -9.79
C GLY A 49 -14.00 -1.78 -10.28
N GLN A 50 -13.58 -0.53 -10.01
CA GLN A 50 -14.39 0.65 -10.29
C GLN A 50 -14.05 1.30 -11.64
N PRO A 51 -14.98 2.04 -12.25
CA PRO A 51 -14.66 2.91 -13.37
C PRO A 51 -13.64 3.97 -12.97
N ARG A 52 -12.69 4.28 -13.85
CA ARG A 52 -11.63 5.28 -13.65
C ARG A 52 -12.10 6.59 -13.00
N LYS A 53 -13.25 7.13 -13.45
CA LYS A 53 -13.79 8.39 -12.90
C LYS A 53 -14.19 8.29 -11.42
N GLU A 54 -14.67 7.13 -10.98
CA GLU A 54 -15.00 6.90 -9.58
C GLU A 54 -13.72 6.69 -8.77
N ILE A 55 -12.72 5.98 -9.31
CA ILE A 55 -11.38 5.85 -8.69
C ILE A 55 -10.79 7.23 -8.43
N GLU A 56 -10.75 8.09 -9.44
CA GLU A 56 -10.20 9.44 -9.34
C GLU A 56 -10.94 10.26 -8.28
N LYS A 57 -12.26 10.25 -8.29
CA LYS A 57 -13.10 10.94 -7.31
C LYS A 57 -12.90 10.41 -5.89
N GLU A 58 -12.82 9.10 -5.70
CA GLU A 58 -12.60 8.49 -4.39
C GLU A 58 -11.21 8.83 -3.84
N LEU A 59 -10.16 8.73 -4.66
CA LEU A 59 -8.80 9.09 -4.25
C LEU A 59 -8.65 10.59 -3.99
N ASP A 60 -9.29 11.45 -4.77
CA ASP A 60 -9.26 12.90 -4.58
C ASP A 60 -10.02 13.34 -3.30
N GLY A 61 -11.06 12.61 -2.91
CA GLY A 61 -11.81 12.86 -1.67
C GLY A 61 -11.23 12.22 -0.42
N MET A 62 -10.19 11.40 -0.54
CA MET A 62 -9.64 10.60 0.55
C MET A 62 -8.80 11.45 1.52
N PRO A 63 -8.91 11.24 2.86
CA PRO A 63 -7.98 11.86 3.81
C PRO A 63 -6.54 11.53 3.45
N LEU A 64 -5.63 12.50 3.56
CA LEU A 64 -4.25 12.34 3.07
C LEU A 64 -3.52 11.15 3.70
N LYS A 65 -3.75 10.88 4.99
CA LYS A 65 -3.20 9.69 5.67
C LYS A 65 -3.69 8.39 5.06
N GLU A 66 -4.99 8.29 4.77
CA GLU A 66 -5.58 7.10 4.14
C GLU A 66 -5.11 6.97 2.68
N LEU A 67 -5.05 8.08 1.95
CA LEU A 67 -4.53 8.15 0.58
C LEU A 67 -3.08 7.65 0.51
N PHE A 68 -2.26 8.06 1.48
CA PHE A 68 -0.87 7.64 1.54
C PHE A 68 -0.73 6.13 1.80
N CYS A 69 -1.56 5.58 2.69
CA CYS A 69 -1.64 4.13 2.90
C CYS A 69 -2.05 3.39 1.63
N VAL A 70 -3.10 3.85 0.93
CA VAL A 70 -3.52 3.28 -0.36
C VAL A 70 -2.37 3.35 -1.37
N ARG A 71 -1.69 4.49 -1.49
CA ARG A 71 -0.53 4.62 -2.38
C ARG A 71 0.58 3.63 -2.05
N GLN A 72 0.90 3.39 -0.79
CA GLN A 72 1.92 2.40 -0.43
C GLN A 72 1.50 0.97 -0.77
N VAL A 73 0.22 0.63 -0.63
CA VAL A 73 -0.31 -0.65 -1.13
C VAL A 73 -0.19 -0.72 -2.65
N VAL A 74 -0.55 0.34 -3.38
CA VAL A 74 -0.42 0.37 -4.84
C VAL A 74 1.04 0.17 -5.27
N ILE A 75 2.00 0.86 -4.64
CA ILE A 75 3.43 0.66 -4.90
C ILE A 75 3.84 -0.79 -4.65
N PHE A 76 3.39 -1.36 -3.52
CA PHE A 76 3.67 -2.75 -3.21
C PHE A 76 3.13 -3.69 -4.30
N LEU A 77 1.85 -3.62 -4.63
CA LEU A 77 1.20 -4.48 -5.61
C LEU A 77 1.76 -4.29 -7.04
N PHE A 78 2.11 -3.06 -7.42
CA PHE A 78 2.55 -2.72 -8.76
C PHE A 78 4.03 -3.01 -9.00
N ALA A 79 4.90 -2.67 -8.02
CA ALA A 79 6.34 -2.68 -8.23
C ALA A 79 7.06 -3.85 -7.56
N LEU A 80 6.45 -4.47 -6.52
CA LEU A 80 7.16 -5.40 -5.63
C LEU A 80 6.58 -6.81 -5.62
N ILE A 81 5.47 -7.02 -6.33
CA ILE A 81 4.76 -8.29 -6.40
C ILE A 81 4.76 -8.77 -7.84
N ASP A 82 5.16 -10.02 -8.06
CA ASP A 82 5.06 -10.64 -9.38
C ASP A 82 3.61 -11.02 -9.72
N GLU A 83 3.35 -11.30 -10.99
CA GLU A 83 2.00 -11.64 -11.46
C GLU A 83 1.42 -12.87 -10.76
N ASP A 84 2.26 -13.85 -10.41
CA ASP A 84 1.82 -15.09 -9.75
C ASP A 84 1.33 -14.80 -8.32
N ASP A 85 2.07 -14.01 -7.55
CA ASP A 85 1.68 -13.59 -6.21
C ASP A 85 0.47 -12.65 -6.25
N LEU A 86 0.38 -11.76 -7.24
CA LEU A 86 -0.78 -10.90 -7.44
C LEU A 86 -2.05 -11.72 -7.75
N ARG A 87 -1.92 -12.79 -8.56
CA ARG A 87 -3.00 -13.74 -8.84
C ARG A 87 -3.42 -14.52 -7.59
N LYS A 88 -2.48 -14.97 -6.76
CA LYS A 88 -2.79 -15.60 -5.46
C LYS A 88 -3.56 -14.65 -4.53
N ILE A 89 -3.21 -13.37 -4.54
CA ILE A 89 -3.92 -12.33 -3.80
C ILE A 89 -5.35 -12.15 -4.34
N ALA A 90 -5.53 -12.15 -5.66
CA ALA A 90 -6.84 -12.02 -6.29
C ALA A 90 -7.79 -13.18 -5.97
N GLY A 91 -7.24 -14.38 -5.87
CA GLY A 91 -7.97 -15.64 -5.72
C GLY A 91 -8.02 -16.40 -7.04
N GLU A 92 -7.90 -17.72 -6.98
CA GLU A 92 -7.68 -18.58 -8.15
C GLU A 92 -8.91 -18.78 -9.04
N GLU A 93 -10.10 -18.36 -8.60
CA GLU A 93 -11.39 -18.79 -9.17
C GLU A 93 -11.95 -17.89 -10.29
N ALA A 94 -11.37 -16.70 -10.54
CA ALA A 94 -11.87 -15.76 -11.56
C ALA A 94 -10.90 -15.61 -12.74
N PRO A 95 -11.40 -15.33 -13.97
CA PRO A 95 -10.53 -14.90 -15.06
C PRO A 95 -9.74 -13.66 -14.63
N TRP A 96 -8.41 -13.77 -14.68
CA TRP A 96 -7.46 -12.75 -14.24
C TRP A 96 -7.02 -11.91 -15.44
N ASP A 97 -7.41 -10.63 -15.45
CA ASP A 97 -6.90 -9.64 -16.42
C ASP A 97 -5.74 -8.88 -15.77
N SER A 98 -4.52 -9.42 -15.92
CA SER A 98 -3.32 -8.76 -15.39
C SER A 98 -3.10 -7.39 -16.00
N SER A 99 -3.30 -7.25 -17.32
CA SER A 99 -3.09 -5.97 -18.02
C SER A 99 -4.04 -4.88 -17.50
N GLY A 100 -5.33 -5.20 -17.34
CA GLY A 100 -6.31 -4.27 -16.79
C GLY A 100 -6.00 -3.90 -15.33
N CYS A 101 -5.58 -4.88 -14.53
CA CYS A 101 -5.16 -4.66 -13.15
C CYS A 101 -3.95 -3.71 -13.07
N PHE A 102 -2.88 -3.98 -13.83
CA PHE A 102 -1.68 -3.14 -13.83
C PHE A 102 -1.95 -1.73 -14.34
N ALA A 103 -2.75 -1.57 -15.39
CA ALA A 103 -3.14 -0.23 -15.88
C ALA A 103 -3.91 0.56 -14.81
N THR A 104 -4.81 -0.10 -14.08
CA THR A 104 -5.57 0.54 -12.99
C THR A 104 -4.65 0.92 -11.82
N LEU A 105 -3.73 0.04 -11.42
CA LEU A 105 -2.73 0.34 -10.39
C LEU A 105 -1.83 1.52 -10.78
N GLU A 106 -1.39 1.59 -12.03
CA GLU A 106 -0.61 2.72 -12.55
C GLU A 106 -1.39 4.04 -12.46
N GLU A 107 -2.67 4.03 -12.86
CA GLU A 107 -3.55 5.20 -12.74
C GLU A 107 -3.73 5.64 -11.28
N MET A 108 -4.00 4.69 -10.37
CA MET A 108 -4.12 4.97 -8.94
C MET A 108 -2.83 5.55 -8.36
N LEU A 109 -1.66 5.06 -8.81
CA LEU A 109 -0.36 5.58 -8.39
C LEU A 109 -0.17 7.03 -8.86
N ALA A 110 -0.53 7.33 -10.11
CA ALA A 110 -0.42 8.68 -10.67
C ALA A 110 -1.35 9.66 -9.94
N ILE A 111 -2.62 9.30 -9.75
CA ILE A 111 -3.62 10.13 -9.08
C ILE A 111 -3.21 10.42 -7.63
N SER A 112 -2.88 9.37 -6.87
CA SER A 112 -2.49 9.52 -5.46
C SER A 112 -1.19 10.31 -5.30
N THR A 113 -0.21 10.11 -6.18
CA THR A 113 1.04 10.90 -6.17
C THR A 113 0.78 12.37 -6.46
N HIS A 114 0.01 12.67 -7.51
CA HIS A 114 -0.33 14.05 -7.85
C HIS A 114 -1.11 14.77 -6.73
N ARG A 115 -2.03 14.05 -6.09
CA ARG A 115 -2.81 14.60 -4.97
C ARG A 115 -1.92 14.91 -3.76
N LEU A 116 -1.01 14.00 -3.41
CA LEU A 116 -0.05 14.22 -2.32
C LEU A 116 0.89 15.39 -2.61
N GLU A 117 1.41 15.51 -3.84
CA GLU A 117 2.26 16.63 -4.28
C GLU A 117 1.58 17.98 -4.19
N ARG A 118 0.28 18.02 -4.53
CA ARG A 118 -0.50 19.25 -4.55
C ARG A 118 -0.86 19.72 -3.14
N ASP A 119 -1.19 18.79 -2.25
CA ASP A 119 -1.75 19.12 -0.94
C ASP A 119 -0.70 19.14 0.19
N LEU A 120 0.49 18.56 -0.02
CA LEU A 120 1.58 18.63 0.94
C LEU A 120 2.55 19.76 0.57
N PRO A 121 2.67 20.82 1.40
CA PRO A 121 3.42 22.04 1.07
C PRO A 121 4.94 21.83 0.94
N ASN A 122 5.45 20.69 1.39
CA ASN A 122 6.79 20.17 1.11
C ASN A 122 6.64 18.66 0.90
N TRP A 123 7.49 18.07 0.04
CA TRP A 123 7.53 16.61 -0.07
C TRP A 123 7.64 16.00 1.33
N TYR A 124 6.87 14.95 1.60
CA TYR A 124 6.80 14.36 2.93
C TYR A 124 8.15 13.73 3.34
N ALA A 125 8.47 13.81 4.62
CA ALA A 125 9.63 13.12 5.17
C ALA A 125 9.37 11.60 5.15
N PHE A 126 10.39 10.82 4.83
CA PHE A 126 10.35 9.36 4.97
C PHE A 126 11.44 8.91 5.95
N PRO A 127 11.21 7.81 6.69
CA PRO A 127 12.17 7.36 7.68
C PRO A 127 13.43 6.79 7.04
N ASP A 128 14.58 7.08 7.64
CA ASP A 128 15.83 6.39 7.32
C ASP A 128 15.67 4.89 7.55
N GLY A 129 16.07 4.09 6.56
CA GLY A 129 15.98 2.64 6.62
C GLY A 129 14.57 2.07 6.39
N ALA A 130 13.61 2.88 5.93
CA ALA A 130 12.32 2.40 5.44
C ALA A 130 12.52 1.39 4.29
N PRO A 131 12.04 0.14 4.41
CA PRO A 131 12.23 -0.87 3.39
C PRO A 131 11.50 -0.44 2.11
N LEU A 132 12.27 -0.11 1.07
CA LEU A 132 11.74 0.34 -0.23
C LEU A 132 10.83 1.56 -0.11
N ASN A 133 11.09 2.44 0.87
CA ASN A 133 10.25 3.60 1.20
C ASN A 133 8.80 3.25 1.60
N ILE A 134 8.55 1.99 1.99
CA ILE A 134 7.27 1.55 2.55
C ILE A 134 7.39 1.58 4.08
N PHE A 135 6.55 2.40 4.71
CA PHE A 135 6.58 2.68 6.14
C PHE A 135 5.22 2.92 6.79
N ALA A 136 4.16 3.15 6.00
CA ALA A 136 2.88 3.64 6.48
C ALA A 136 2.17 2.67 7.45
N PHE A 137 2.54 1.40 7.42
CA PHE A 137 1.87 0.37 8.19
C PHE A 137 2.53 0.08 9.54
N PHE A 138 3.81 0.42 9.70
CA PHE A 138 4.58 0.03 10.88
C PHE A 138 4.32 0.94 12.07
N ASP A 139 4.20 0.35 13.27
CA ASP A 139 3.85 1.03 14.52
C ASP A 139 4.84 2.13 14.89
N HIS A 140 6.14 1.85 14.73
CA HIS A 140 7.22 2.73 15.17
C HIS A 140 7.36 4.01 14.34
N TRP A 141 6.73 4.08 13.16
CA TRP A 141 6.72 5.28 12.32
C TRP A 141 5.39 6.04 12.36
N GLN A 142 4.39 5.56 13.11
CA GLN A 142 3.07 6.21 13.15
C GLN A 142 3.11 7.62 13.74
N GLY A 143 3.74 7.79 14.92
CA GLY A 143 3.78 9.09 15.60
C GLY A 143 4.73 10.10 14.96
N GLU A 144 5.81 9.63 14.33
CA GLU A 144 6.83 10.54 13.79
C GLU A 144 6.61 10.88 12.32
N TYR A 145 6.23 9.90 11.49
CA TYR A 145 6.14 10.08 10.05
C TYR A 145 4.70 10.06 9.53
N MET A 146 3.73 9.46 10.22
CA MET A 146 2.36 9.43 9.70
C MET A 146 1.49 10.61 10.15
N GLU A 147 1.91 11.39 11.16
CA GLU A 147 1.22 12.60 11.60
C GLU A 147 1.27 13.74 10.56
N GLN A 148 2.29 13.77 9.70
CA GLN A 148 2.43 14.80 8.66
C GLN A 148 1.30 14.78 7.60
N PHE A 149 0.54 13.68 7.55
CA PHE A 149 -0.58 13.51 6.62
C PHE A 149 -1.94 13.83 7.24
N GLY A 150 -1.98 14.51 8.40
CA GLY A 150 -3.22 14.90 9.09
C GLY A 150 -3.76 13.81 9.98
#